data_AF-A0A4Q9KX67-F1
#
_entry.id   AF-A0A4Q9KX67-F1
#
_cell.length_a   1.000
_cell.length_b   1.000
_cell.length_c   1.000
_cell.angle_alpha   90.00
_cell.angle_beta   90.00
_cell.angle_gamma   90.00
#
_symmetry.space_group_name_H-M   'P 1'
#
loop_
_entity.id
_entity.type
_entity.pdbx_description
1 polymer ?
#
loop_
_entity_poly.entity_id
_entity_poly.type
_entity_poly.pdbx_seq_one_letter_code
_entity_poly.pdbx_strand_id
1 'polypeptide(L)'
;MTQRKQKLVLLTLITLLSFFSGFLTGFLVHENYFNDSNSPKDLSNEETDTFEFIDETKDKEIKSIRENADICPLKNSGVMCYFNSLIQCMYSLKELKNIFLSEDSSNANSGVKKIFKDLFIKMGKKDLSIDTKNIIQNILAINSSQEFKNINKHQDIHALYVFLIDNCLFNGNSINEIDSKEKFDEAAKDSNISKLYLCLEKTHYFVAENRTSTKFEIWNAIIACAKTFDYQMIIDQYFKKEYITEESAENKNVLVNIEIEAKMIRFPNVLVVHSFCYSEDFFFPADIKDIKIENEKYSLVSAGCHAGNTESGHYITIRRVEGNEWAIINDNSISYYKTRNVLNFLRKHRFKPTLAFFEKIKV
;
A
#
# COMPACT_ATOMS: atom_id res chain seq x y z
N MET A 1 36.14 -28.67 15.92
CA MET A 1 34.70 -28.38 16.16
C MET A 1 33.91 -28.86 14.96
N THR A 2 32.91 -29.73 15.13
CA THR A 2 32.31 -30.51 14.04
C THR A 2 31.41 -29.69 13.11
N GLN A 3 31.45 -29.96 11.80
CA GLN A 3 30.60 -29.38 10.73
C GLN A 3 29.10 -29.26 11.09
N ARG A 4 28.60 -30.13 11.98
CA ARG A 4 27.23 -30.07 12.51
C ARG A 4 26.95 -28.82 13.36
N LYS A 5 27.91 -28.35 14.15
CA LYS A 5 27.74 -27.11 14.95
C LYS A 5 27.77 -25.86 14.07
N GLN A 6 28.55 -25.85 12.99
CA GLN A 6 28.57 -24.76 12.01
C GLN A 6 27.24 -24.65 11.25
N LYS A 7 26.64 -25.78 10.84
CA LYS A 7 25.30 -25.79 10.23
C LYS A 7 24.20 -25.33 11.19
N LEU A 8 24.27 -25.71 12.47
CA LEU A 8 23.27 -25.32 13.46
C LEU A 8 23.33 -23.81 13.75
N VAL A 9 24.53 -23.25 13.91
CA VAL A 9 24.72 -21.81 14.11
C VAL A 9 24.29 -21.00 12.88
N LEU A 10 24.58 -21.47 11.67
CA LEU A 10 24.13 -20.83 10.43
C LEU A 10 22.59 -20.86 10.30
N LEU A 11 21.93 -21.96 10.68
CA LEU A 11 20.47 -22.05 10.67
C LEU A 11 19.86 -21.07 11.68
N THR A 12 20.41 -21.01 12.90
CA THR A 12 19.97 -20.05 13.93
C THR A 12 20.20 -18.60 13.48
N LEU A 13 21.27 -18.33 12.73
CA LEU A 13 21.56 -17.02 12.14
C LEU A 13 20.53 -16.63 11.08
N ILE A 14 20.20 -17.53 10.15
CA ILE A 14 19.17 -17.31 9.14
C ILE A 14 17.82 -17.07 9.81
N THR A 15 17.53 -17.80 10.90
CA THR A 15 16.28 -17.63 11.65
C THR A 15 16.23 -16.28 12.38
N LEU A 16 17.33 -15.84 13.00
CA LEU A 16 17.44 -14.53 13.65
C LEU A 16 17.40 -13.36 12.64
N LEU A 17 18.10 -13.49 11.51
CA LEU A 17 18.04 -12.53 10.39
C LEU A 17 16.64 -12.47 9.78
N SER A 18 15.91 -13.58 9.69
CA SER A 18 14.53 -13.58 9.19
C SER A 18 13.53 -12.90 10.13
N PHE A 19 13.78 -12.89 11.45
CA PHE A 19 12.92 -12.20 12.42
C PHE A 19 13.19 -10.69 12.51
N PHE A 20 14.40 -10.23 12.20
CA PHE A 20 14.78 -8.81 12.29
C PHE A 20 14.76 -8.06 10.97
N SER A 21 14.92 -8.74 9.82
CA SER A 21 15.11 -8.08 8.51
C SER A 21 13.97 -7.16 8.09
N GLY A 22 12.70 -7.50 8.33
CA GLY A 22 11.57 -6.62 7.96
C GLY A 22 11.51 -5.30 8.75
N PHE A 23 12.03 -5.30 9.99
CA PHE A 23 12.16 -4.09 10.79
C PHE A 23 13.46 -3.33 10.47
N LEU A 24 14.52 -4.07 10.13
CA LEU A 24 15.86 -3.53 9.89
C LEU A 24 16.02 -2.91 8.50
N THR A 25 15.42 -3.44 7.43
CA THR A 25 15.44 -2.80 6.11
C THR A 25 14.72 -1.45 6.14
N GLY A 26 13.58 -1.36 6.83
CA GLY A 26 12.90 -0.08 7.08
C GLY A 26 13.73 0.91 7.91
N PHE A 27 14.49 0.43 8.90
CA PHE A 27 15.31 1.26 9.79
C PHE A 27 16.67 1.66 9.17
N LEU A 28 17.31 0.82 8.37
CA LEU A 28 18.58 1.11 7.70
C LEU A 28 18.39 2.06 6.49
N VAL A 29 17.25 1.97 5.80
CA VAL A 29 16.81 3.01 4.84
C VAL A 29 16.65 4.36 5.53
N HIS A 30 16.25 4.39 6.81
CA HIS A 30 16.16 5.62 7.58
C HIS A 30 17.54 6.20 7.90
N GLU A 31 18.51 5.40 8.38
CA GLU A 31 19.80 5.93 8.87
C GLU A 31 20.77 6.37 7.75
N ASN A 32 20.84 5.65 6.64
CA ASN A 32 21.75 6.02 5.52
C ASN A 32 21.27 7.25 4.73
N TYR A 33 19.96 7.55 4.77
CA TYR A 33 19.36 8.60 3.93
C TYR A 33 19.33 9.99 4.58
N PHE A 34 19.60 10.09 5.90
CA PHE A 34 19.81 11.38 6.57
C PHE A 34 21.25 11.92 6.44
N ASN A 35 22.18 11.11 5.92
CA ASN A 35 23.58 11.52 5.72
C ASN A 35 23.92 11.99 4.30
N ASP A 36 23.00 11.90 3.34
CA ASP A 36 23.22 12.36 1.97
C ASP A 36 22.64 13.78 1.77
N SER A 37 23.51 14.78 1.91
CA SER A 37 23.19 16.23 1.91
C SER A 37 23.21 16.87 0.51
N ASN A 38 22.83 16.11 -0.52
CA ASN A 38 22.67 16.66 -1.87
C ASN A 38 21.22 17.12 -2.08
N SER A 39 20.89 18.33 -1.60
CA SER A 39 19.60 18.95 -1.90
C SER A 39 19.51 19.39 -3.37
N PRO A 40 18.34 19.23 -4.04
CA PRO A 40 18.12 19.85 -5.33
C PRO A 40 18.02 21.37 -5.16
N LYS A 41 18.79 22.12 -5.96
CA LYS A 41 18.78 23.59 -5.98
C LYS A 41 17.42 24.13 -6.44
N ASP A 42 17.02 25.19 -5.75
CA ASP A 42 15.85 26.06 -5.94
C ASP A 42 15.21 26.09 -7.34
N LEU A 43 13.95 25.67 -7.41
CA LEU A 43 12.97 26.03 -8.44
C LEU A 43 12.04 27.12 -7.88
N SER A 44 12.58 28.32 -7.63
CA SER A 44 11.81 29.49 -7.20
C SER A 44 11.49 30.36 -8.41
N ASN A 45 10.54 29.92 -9.24
CA ASN A 45 9.79 30.74 -10.19
C ASN A 45 8.56 29.94 -10.65
N GLU A 46 7.59 29.73 -9.76
CA GLU A 46 6.25 29.31 -10.18
C GLU A 46 5.35 30.54 -10.21
N GLU A 47 4.97 30.92 -11.43
CA GLU A 47 3.87 31.84 -11.73
C GLU A 47 2.64 31.44 -10.90
N THR A 48 1.85 32.43 -10.50
CA THR A 48 0.55 32.21 -9.88
C THR A 48 -0.37 31.56 -10.91
N ASP A 49 -0.28 30.23 -11.04
CA ASP A 49 -1.20 29.39 -11.81
C ASP A 49 -2.58 29.59 -11.18
N THR A 50 -3.35 30.50 -11.75
CA THR A 50 -4.77 30.65 -11.45
C THR A 50 -5.41 29.30 -11.72
N PHE A 51 -5.94 28.65 -10.67
CA PHE A 51 -6.71 27.42 -10.82
C PHE A 51 -7.79 27.67 -11.88
N GLU A 52 -7.60 27.15 -13.10
CA GLU A 52 -8.68 27.03 -14.06
C GLU A 52 -9.68 26.04 -13.44
N PHE A 53 -10.60 26.60 -12.67
CA PHE A 53 -11.85 25.95 -12.38
C PHE A 53 -12.47 25.61 -13.73
N ILE A 54 -12.82 24.33 -13.90
CA ILE A 54 -13.41 23.85 -15.14
C ILE A 54 -14.64 24.74 -15.43
N ASP A 55 -14.58 25.47 -16.54
CA ASP A 55 -15.67 26.30 -17.05
C ASP A 55 -16.95 25.45 -17.12
N GLU A 56 -17.97 25.87 -16.37
CA GLU A 56 -19.28 25.21 -16.21
C GLU A 56 -19.97 24.97 -17.56
N THR A 57 -19.53 25.58 -18.66
CA THR A 57 -20.17 25.41 -19.97
C THR A 57 -19.84 24.09 -20.69
N LYS A 58 -18.79 23.34 -20.27
CA LYS A 58 -18.56 21.92 -20.69
C LYS A 58 -19.22 20.90 -19.75
N ASP A 59 -20.15 21.33 -18.89
CA ASP A 59 -20.67 20.54 -17.76
C ASP A 59 -21.49 19.31 -18.10
N LYS A 60 -22.12 19.16 -19.27
CA LYS A 60 -23.10 18.06 -19.43
C LYS A 60 -22.48 16.67 -19.35
N GLU A 61 -21.34 16.47 -20.00
CA GLU A 61 -20.61 15.19 -19.99
C GLU A 61 -19.99 14.94 -18.61
N ILE A 62 -19.34 15.96 -18.04
CA ILE A 62 -18.72 15.88 -16.70
C ILE A 62 -19.79 15.65 -15.62
N LYS A 63 -20.94 16.33 -15.68
CA LYS A 63 -22.07 16.14 -14.78
C LYS A 63 -22.62 14.72 -14.87
N SER A 64 -22.74 14.17 -16.08
CA SER A 64 -23.13 12.77 -16.26
C SER A 64 -22.12 11.81 -15.64
N ILE A 65 -20.81 12.03 -15.84
CA ILE A 65 -19.75 11.23 -15.19
C ILE A 65 -19.88 11.32 -13.67
N ARG A 66 -20.09 12.52 -13.11
CA ARG A 66 -20.23 12.75 -11.66
C ARG A 66 -21.47 12.06 -11.07
N GLU A 67 -22.60 12.10 -11.77
CA GLU A 67 -23.86 11.47 -11.35
C GLU A 67 -23.77 9.94 -11.42
N ASN A 68 -23.08 9.42 -12.44
CA ASN A 68 -22.90 8.00 -12.68
C ASN A 68 -21.68 7.40 -11.96
N ALA A 69 -20.82 8.23 -11.37
CA ALA A 69 -19.65 7.77 -10.64
C ALA A 69 -20.08 6.81 -9.52
N ASP A 70 -19.44 5.64 -9.49
CA ASP A 70 -19.64 4.60 -8.49
C ASP A 70 -18.88 4.96 -7.19
N ILE A 71 -19.21 6.11 -6.62
CA ILE A 71 -18.63 6.66 -5.39
C ILE A 71 -19.78 6.92 -4.41
N CYS A 72 -19.64 6.41 -3.19
CA CYS A 72 -20.58 6.64 -2.11
C CYS A 72 -19.91 7.47 -1.01
N PRO A 73 -20.31 8.73 -0.76
CA PRO A 73 -19.75 9.51 0.34
C PRO A 73 -19.97 8.81 1.68
N LEU A 74 -19.03 8.95 2.62
CA LEU A 74 -19.10 8.33 3.94
C LEU A 74 -19.11 9.39 5.03
N LYS A 75 -20.07 9.30 5.94
CA LYS A 75 -20.17 10.27 7.05
C LYS A 75 -18.99 10.08 8.01
N ASN A 76 -18.34 11.17 8.37
CA ASN A 76 -17.34 11.14 9.44
C ASN A 76 -18.00 11.33 10.81
N SER A 77 -18.07 10.24 11.56
CA SER A 77 -18.58 10.22 12.94
C SER A 77 -17.45 10.45 13.96
N GLY A 78 -16.69 11.54 13.80
CA GLY A 78 -15.59 11.95 14.69
C GLY A 78 -14.23 11.96 13.98
N VAL A 79 -13.39 10.97 14.29
CA VAL A 79 -12.01 10.85 13.76
C VAL A 79 -11.87 9.71 12.75
N MET A 80 -12.93 9.44 11.97
CA MET A 80 -13.03 8.25 11.11
C MET A 80 -12.41 8.41 9.72
N CYS A 81 -11.74 9.53 9.43
CA CYS A 81 -11.23 9.83 8.09
C CYS A 81 -10.21 8.78 7.57
N TYR A 82 -9.42 8.17 8.47
CA TYR A 82 -8.52 7.07 8.12
C TYR A 82 -9.29 5.83 7.60
N PHE A 83 -10.36 5.46 8.30
CA PHE A 83 -11.18 4.30 7.92
C PHE A 83 -12.02 4.60 6.68
N ASN A 84 -12.64 5.79 6.63
CA ASN A 84 -13.37 6.25 5.45
C ASN A 84 -12.46 6.20 4.22
N SER A 85 -11.25 6.75 4.31
CA SER A 85 -10.33 6.80 3.18
C SER A 85 -9.89 5.40 2.74
N LEU A 86 -9.58 4.51 3.68
CA LEU A 86 -9.22 3.13 3.35
C LEU A 86 -10.37 2.40 2.64
N ILE A 87 -11.59 2.50 3.17
CA ILE A 87 -12.77 1.89 2.56
C ILE A 87 -13.03 2.44 1.16
N GLN A 88 -12.89 3.74 0.94
CA GLN A 88 -13.01 4.33 -0.40
C GLN A 88 -11.95 3.78 -1.35
N CYS A 89 -10.70 3.65 -0.90
CA CYS A 89 -9.63 3.08 -1.71
C CYS A 89 -9.95 1.63 -2.11
N MET A 90 -10.31 0.79 -1.14
CA MET A 90 -10.66 -0.61 -1.37
C MET A 90 -11.91 -0.77 -2.25
N TYR A 91 -12.95 0.04 -2.03
CA TYR A 91 -14.18 0.03 -2.83
C TYR A 91 -13.94 0.47 -4.29
N SER A 92 -12.85 1.21 -4.55
CA SER A 92 -12.49 1.61 -5.91
C SER A 92 -11.99 0.44 -6.76
N LEU A 93 -11.55 -0.65 -6.14
CA LEU A 93 -11.03 -1.84 -6.82
C LEU A 93 -12.16 -2.68 -7.39
N LYS A 94 -12.16 -2.88 -8.71
CA LYS A 94 -13.20 -3.62 -9.42
C LYS A 94 -13.17 -5.09 -9.05
N GLU A 95 -11.99 -5.70 -9.03
CA GLU A 95 -11.85 -7.12 -8.69
C GLU A 95 -12.25 -7.41 -7.24
N LEU A 96 -11.90 -6.52 -6.30
CA LEU A 96 -12.30 -6.67 -4.90
C LEU A 96 -13.83 -6.61 -4.74
N LYS A 97 -14.47 -5.63 -5.39
CA LYS A 97 -15.94 -5.53 -5.39
C LYS A 97 -16.58 -6.79 -5.94
N ASN A 98 -16.09 -7.29 -7.07
CA ASN A 98 -16.63 -8.51 -7.68
C ASN A 98 -16.52 -9.71 -6.72
N ILE A 99 -15.40 -9.84 -6.00
CA ILE A 99 -15.24 -10.90 -4.99
C ILE A 99 -16.32 -10.80 -3.91
N PHE A 100 -16.53 -9.62 -3.31
CA PHE A 100 -17.50 -9.46 -2.22
C PHE A 100 -18.96 -9.48 -2.68
N LEU A 101 -19.25 -8.98 -3.88
CA LEU A 101 -20.62 -8.86 -4.41
C LEU A 101 -21.09 -10.12 -5.15
N SER A 102 -20.21 -11.07 -5.46
CA SER A 102 -20.59 -12.33 -6.09
C SER A 102 -21.50 -13.20 -5.19
N GLU A 103 -22.51 -13.84 -5.79
CA GLU A 103 -23.46 -14.72 -5.10
C GLU A 103 -22.80 -15.99 -4.56
N ASP A 104 -21.79 -16.51 -5.27
CA ASP A 104 -21.06 -17.73 -4.93
C ASP A 104 -20.08 -17.58 -3.75
N SER A 105 -20.02 -16.40 -3.14
CA SER A 105 -19.14 -16.13 -2.00
C SER A 105 -19.70 -16.71 -0.69
N SER A 106 -19.90 -18.02 -0.63
CA SER A 106 -20.19 -18.75 0.62
C SER A 106 -19.15 -18.44 1.70
N ASN A 107 -17.89 -18.25 1.29
CA ASN A 107 -16.77 -17.82 2.12
C ASN A 107 -16.80 -16.34 2.55
N ALA A 108 -17.65 -15.50 1.96
CA ALA A 108 -17.83 -14.11 2.40
C ALA A 108 -18.97 -13.94 3.41
N ASN A 109 -19.64 -15.01 3.81
CA ASN A 109 -20.83 -14.94 4.68
C ASN A 109 -20.51 -15.01 6.19
N SER A 110 -19.24 -14.93 6.59
CA SER A 110 -18.84 -14.92 8.01
C SER A 110 -17.76 -13.87 8.31
N GLY A 111 -17.62 -13.54 9.59
CA GLY A 111 -16.54 -12.69 10.10
C GLY A 111 -16.49 -11.29 9.46
N VAL A 112 -15.26 -10.82 9.24
CA VAL A 112 -14.97 -9.50 8.64
C VAL A 112 -15.41 -9.42 7.18
N LYS A 113 -15.34 -10.55 6.44
CA LYS A 113 -15.75 -10.61 5.02
C LYS A 113 -17.23 -10.28 4.84
N LYS A 114 -18.09 -10.74 5.75
CA LYS A 114 -19.52 -10.42 5.73
C LYS A 114 -19.77 -8.93 5.93
N ILE A 115 -19.06 -8.32 6.88
CA ILE A 115 -19.17 -6.88 7.13
C ILE A 115 -18.75 -6.06 5.90
N PHE A 116 -17.65 -6.45 5.23
CA PHE A 116 -17.24 -5.82 3.98
C PHE A 116 -18.27 -5.99 2.86
N LYS A 117 -18.83 -7.19 2.69
CA LYS A 117 -19.90 -7.45 1.72
C LYS A 117 -21.11 -6.55 1.98
N ASP A 118 -21.61 -6.52 3.21
CA ASP A 118 -22.76 -5.69 3.59
C ASP A 118 -22.48 -4.20 3.37
N LEU A 119 -21.27 -3.74 3.71
CA LEU A 119 -20.83 -2.36 3.46
C LEU A 119 -20.77 -2.04 1.96
N PHE A 120 -20.17 -2.89 1.14
CA PHE A 120 -20.03 -2.67 -0.30
C PHE A 120 -21.39 -2.68 -1.00
N ILE A 121 -22.33 -3.51 -0.54
CA ILE A 121 -23.72 -3.49 -1.00
C ILE A 121 -24.38 -2.13 -0.69
N LYS A 122 -24.20 -1.60 0.53
CA LYS A 122 -24.75 -0.28 0.91
C LYS A 122 -24.11 0.85 0.11
N MET A 123 -22.79 0.80 -0.09
CA MET A 123 -22.07 1.78 -0.92
C MET A 123 -22.54 1.75 -2.37
N GLY A 124 -22.77 0.56 -2.95
CA GLY A 124 -23.30 0.42 -4.31
C GLY A 124 -24.72 0.96 -4.47
N LYS A 125 -25.49 1.00 -3.38
CA LYS A 125 -26.81 1.65 -3.31
C LYS A 125 -26.74 3.15 -3.01
N LYS A 126 -25.53 3.72 -2.89
CA LYS A 126 -25.28 5.10 -2.48
C LYS A 126 -25.99 5.48 -1.17
N ASP A 127 -26.02 4.54 -0.22
CA ASP A 127 -26.67 4.74 1.08
C ASP A 127 -25.92 5.80 1.92
N LEU A 128 -26.50 6.99 2.04
CA LEU A 128 -25.94 8.11 2.80
C LEU A 128 -26.03 7.94 4.32
N SER A 129 -26.71 6.90 4.81
CA SER A 129 -26.86 6.60 6.23
C SER A 129 -25.71 5.78 6.83
N ILE A 130 -24.71 5.39 6.01
CA ILE A 130 -23.58 4.58 6.45
C ILE A 130 -22.81 5.30 7.56
N ASP A 131 -22.84 4.71 8.76
CA ASP A 131 -22.02 5.10 9.90
C ASP A 131 -20.82 4.15 10.03
N THR A 132 -19.66 4.63 9.59
CA THR A 132 -18.43 3.84 9.56
C THR A 132 -17.89 3.52 10.94
N LYS A 133 -18.29 4.27 11.98
CA LYS A 133 -17.93 3.99 13.37
C LYS A 133 -18.51 2.66 13.86
N ASN A 134 -19.78 2.40 13.59
CA ASN A 134 -20.43 1.14 13.97
C ASN A 134 -19.82 -0.05 13.21
N ILE A 135 -19.42 0.18 11.95
CA ILE A 135 -18.80 -0.85 11.12
C ILE A 135 -17.45 -1.27 11.70
N ILE A 136 -16.56 -0.33 11.99
CA ILE A 136 -15.24 -0.68 12.56
C ILE A 136 -15.40 -1.31 13.96
N GLN A 137 -16.37 -0.88 14.76
CA GLN A 137 -16.69 -1.53 16.04
C GLN A 137 -17.10 -3.01 15.86
N ASN A 138 -17.93 -3.31 14.87
CA ASN A 138 -18.34 -4.68 14.59
C ASN A 138 -17.17 -5.56 14.13
N ILE A 139 -16.24 -4.99 13.34
CA ILE A 139 -15.01 -5.68 12.92
C ILE A 139 -14.14 -6.00 14.15
N LEU A 140 -13.92 -5.02 15.03
CA LEU A 140 -13.10 -5.18 16.24
C LEU A 140 -13.74 -6.12 17.28
N ALA A 141 -15.07 -6.23 17.29
CA ALA A 141 -15.78 -7.19 18.14
C ALA A 141 -15.55 -8.64 17.69
N ILE A 142 -15.30 -8.87 16.39
CA ILE A 142 -14.97 -10.19 15.84
C ILE A 142 -13.49 -10.50 16.07
N ASN A 143 -12.62 -9.51 15.84
CA ASN A 143 -11.17 -9.66 15.96
C ASN A 143 -10.61 -8.59 16.88
N SER A 144 -10.29 -8.98 18.12
CA SER A 144 -9.69 -8.06 19.08
C SER A 144 -8.32 -7.60 18.59
N SER A 145 -8.15 -6.28 18.43
CA SER A 145 -6.86 -5.64 18.24
C SER A 145 -6.62 -4.65 19.37
N GLN A 146 -5.45 -4.73 20.02
CA GLN A 146 -5.05 -3.75 21.04
C GLN A 146 -4.75 -2.38 20.40
N GLU A 147 -4.23 -2.37 19.19
CA GLU A 147 -3.88 -1.16 18.44
C GLU A 147 -5.11 -0.29 18.16
N PHE A 148 -6.20 -0.92 17.71
CA PHE A 148 -7.45 -0.21 17.38
C PHE A 148 -8.47 -0.18 18.53
N LYS A 149 -8.06 -0.47 19.77
CA LYS A 149 -8.96 -0.51 20.94
C LYS A 149 -9.67 0.82 21.16
N ASN A 150 -9.03 1.94 20.83
CA ASN A 150 -9.61 3.28 20.91
C ASN A 150 -9.85 3.85 19.52
N ILE A 151 -10.99 3.50 18.93
CA ILE A 151 -11.42 4.03 17.63
C ILE A 151 -11.66 5.55 17.64
N ASN A 152 -11.83 6.18 18.81
CA ASN A 152 -12.03 7.63 18.91
C ASN A 152 -10.70 8.42 18.83
N LYS A 153 -9.61 7.78 18.40
CA LYS A 153 -8.33 8.43 18.07
C LYS A 153 -8.04 8.30 16.58
N HIS A 154 -7.21 9.21 16.05
CA HIS A 154 -6.60 9.03 14.75
C HIS A 154 -5.77 7.74 14.76
N GLN A 155 -5.76 7.03 13.63
CA GLN A 155 -5.06 5.77 13.46
C GLN A 155 -4.31 5.80 12.12
N ASP A 156 -3.30 4.95 12.00
CA ASP A 156 -2.54 4.79 10.76
C ASP A 156 -3.35 3.99 9.73
N ILE A 157 -3.41 4.50 8.50
CA ILE A 157 -4.21 3.87 7.43
C ILE A 157 -3.60 2.54 6.96
N HIS A 158 -2.29 2.40 6.99
CA HIS A 158 -1.59 1.18 6.57
C HIS A 158 -1.73 0.08 7.64
N ALA A 159 -1.56 0.41 8.92
CA ALA A 159 -1.82 -0.54 10.01
C ALA A 159 -3.26 -1.06 9.96
N LEU A 160 -4.23 -0.18 9.70
CA LEU A 160 -5.62 -0.60 9.53
C LEU A 160 -5.83 -1.47 8.29
N TYR A 161 -5.17 -1.13 7.17
CA TYR A 161 -5.19 -1.96 5.96
C TYR A 161 -4.70 -3.37 6.23
N VAL A 162 -3.52 -3.51 6.86
CA VAL A 162 -2.95 -4.82 7.22
C VAL A 162 -3.92 -5.59 8.11
N PHE A 163 -4.44 -4.97 9.16
CA PHE A 163 -5.42 -5.59 10.04
C PHE A 163 -6.67 -6.09 9.31
N LEU A 164 -7.24 -5.29 8.41
CA LEU A 164 -8.45 -5.67 7.68
C LEU A 164 -8.20 -6.77 6.65
N ILE A 165 -7.07 -6.69 5.93
CA ILE A 165 -6.72 -7.68 4.91
C ILE A 165 -6.34 -9.00 5.53
N ASP A 166 -5.54 -9.02 6.60
CA ASP A 166 -5.11 -10.27 7.25
C ASP A 166 -6.32 -11.08 7.75
N ASN A 167 -7.37 -10.40 8.22
CA ASN A 167 -8.64 -11.03 8.60
C ASN A 167 -9.48 -11.53 7.40
N CYS A 168 -9.04 -11.28 6.18
CA CYS A 168 -9.66 -11.71 4.93
C CYS A 168 -8.81 -12.75 4.16
N LEU A 169 -7.53 -12.92 4.48
CA LEU A 169 -6.64 -13.88 3.81
C LEU A 169 -6.96 -15.33 4.20
N PHE A 170 -6.34 -16.30 3.52
CA PHE A 170 -6.47 -17.70 3.94
C PHE A 170 -5.71 -17.95 5.25
N ASN A 171 -6.32 -18.72 6.16
CA ASN A 171 -5.65 -19.20 7.35
C ASN A 171 -4.90 -20.48 6.98
N GLY A 172 -3.56 -20.45 6.97
CA GLY A 172 -2.78 -21.63 6.63
C GLY A 172 -1.40 -21.64 7.27
N ASN A 173 -1.09 -22.75 7.96
CA ASN A 173 0.23 -23.06 8.51
C ASN A 173 1.31 -23.26 7.43
N SER A 174 0.97 -23.12 6.14
CA SER A 174 1.81 -23.46 4.99
C SER A 174 2.55 -22.27 4.37
N ILE A 175 2.44 -21.06 4.91
CA ILE A 175 3.11 -19.87 4.35
C ILE A 175 4.64 -20.04 4.35
N ASN A 176 5.18 -20.70 5.38
CA ASN A 176 6.62 -20.86 5.58
C ASN A 176 7.32 -21.76 4.54
N GLU A 177 6.57 -22.47 3.69
CA GLU A 177 7.12 -23.39 2.68
C GLU A 177 6.96 -22.88 1.23
N ILE A 178 6.45 -21.66 1.07
CA ILE A 178 6.20 -21.07 -0.24
C ILE A 178 7.49 -20.45 -0.78
N ASP A 179 8.10 -21.15 -1.74
CA ASP A 179 9.36 -20.78 -2.41
C ASP A 179 9.22 -20.61 -3.93
N SER A 180 7.99 -20.71 -4.43
CA SER A 180 7.67 -20.71 -5.85
C SER A 180 6.25 -20.22 -6.08
N LYS A 181 6.03 -19.70 -7.29
CA LYS A 181 4.72 -19.22 -7.73
C LYS A 181 3.69 -20.35 -7.70
N GLU A 182 4.08 -21.56 -8.10
CA GLU A 182 3.20 -22.73 -8.18
C GLU A 182 2.72 -23.16 -6.78
N LYS A 183 3.63 -23.21 -5.80
CA LYS A 183 3.25 -23.49 -4.40
C LYS A 183 2.35 -22.41 -3.82
N PHE A 184 2.62 -21.14 -4.15
CA PHE A 184 1.74 -20.04 -3.75
C PHE A 184 0.33 -20.22 -4.34
N ASP A 185 0.23 -20.46 -5.65
CA ASP A 185 -1.05 -20.57 -6.35
C ASP A 185 -1.88 -21.76 -5.84
N GLU A 186 -1.23 -22.87 -5.48
CA GLU A 186 -1.87 -24.02 -4.82
C GLU A 186 -2.33 -23.67 -3.40
N ALA A 187 -1.50 -23.01 -2.58
CA ALA A 187 -1.87 -22.61 -1.22
C ALA A 187 -3.02 -21.59 -1.22
N ALA A 188 -3.05 -20.69 -2.19
CA ALA A 188 -4.04 -19.64 -2.35
C ALA A 188 -5.26 -20.07 -3.17
N LYS A 189 -5.36 -21.35 -3.60
CA LYS A 189 -6.33 -21.80 -4.62
C LYS A 189 -7.78 -21.41 -4.30
N ASP A 190 -8.15 -21.47 -3.03
CA ASP A 190 -9.51 -21.20 -2.53
C ASP A 190 -9.69 -19.77 -1.98
N SER A 191 -8.65 -18.92 -2.07
CA SER A 191 -8.67 -17.55 -1.55
C SER A 191 -8.43 -16.53 -2.66
N ASN A 192 -9.53 -16.04 -3.24
CA ASN A 192 -9.48 -14.97 -4.24
C ASN A 192 -8.85 -13.68 -3.69
N ILE A 193 -9.04 -13.36 -2.40
CA ILE A 193 -8.43 -12.18 -1.77
C ILE A 193 -6.91 -12.32 -1.68
N SER A 194 -6.41 -13.52 -1.37
CA SER A 194 -4.98 -13.78 -1.35
C SER A 194 -4.37 -13.70 -2.74
N LYS A 195 -5.03 -14.25 -3.76
CA LYS A 195 -4.61 -14.06 -5.16
C LYS A 195 -4.65 -12.59 -5.58
N LEU A 196 -5.58 -11.82 -5.05
CA LEU A 196 -5.72 -10.40 -5.38
C LEU A 196 -4.54 -9.57 -4.85
N TYR A 197 -4.21 -9.69 -3.56
CA TYR A 197 -3.28 -8.78 -2.88
C TYR A 197 -1.86 -9.32 -2.65
N LEU A 198 -1.69 -10.63 -2.45
CA LEU A 198 -0.41 -11.14 -1.97
C LEU A 198 0.62 -11.26 -3.08
N CYS A 199 1.79 -10.66 -2.93
CA CYS A 199 2.93 -10.94 -3.80
C CYS A 199 3.86 -11.98 -3.15
N LEU A 200 4.72 -12.60 -3.96
CA LEU A 200 5.83 -13.42 -3.48
C LEU A 200 7.13 -12.77 -3.93
N GLU A 201 7.93 -12.35 -2.98
CA GLU A 201 9.26 -11.78 -3.19
C GLU A 201 10.33 -12.83 -2.93
N LYS A 202 11.39 -12.78 -3.73
CA LYS A 202 12.60 -13.57 -3.57
C LYS A 202 13.78 -12.62 -3.37
N THR A 203 14.49 -12.80 -2.26
CA THR A 203 15.66 -11.98 -1.92
C THR A 203 16.91 -12.85 -1.90
N HIS A 204 17.86 -12.48 -2.75
CA HIS A 204 19.17 -13.11 -2.88
C HIS A 204 20.21 -12.33 -2.08
N TYR A 205 21.01 -13.06 -1.30
CA TYR A 205 22.14 -12.50 -0.55
C TYR A 205 23.42 -13.11 -1.11
N PHE A 206 24.34 -12.27 -1.60
CA PHE A 206 25.65 -12.68 -2.09
C PHE A 206 26.73 -12.21 -1.12
N VAL A 207 27.42 -13.16 -0.48
CA VAL A 207 28.55 -12.88 0.41
C VAL A 207 29.84 -13.21 -0.34
N ALA A 208 30.86 -12.33 -0.23
CA ALA A 208 32.12 -12.30 -1.00
C ALA A 208 32.94 -13.62 -1.13
N GLU A 209 32.51 -14.73 -0.51
CA GLU A 209 33.14 -16.06 -0.54
C GLU A 209 32.29 -17.14 -1.28
N ASN A 210 31.51 -16.77 -2.31
CA ASN A 210 30.58 -17.65 -3.03
C ASN A 210 29.46 -18.26 -2.16
N ARG A 211 29.21 -17.72 -0.96
CA ARG A 211 28.06 -18.13 -0.15
C ARG A 211 26.85 -17.32 -0.61
N THR A 212 25.84 -18.04 -1.10
CA THR A 212 24.55 -17.45 -1.45
C THR A 212 23.47 -17.98 -0.52
N SER A 213 22.61 -17.10 -0.03
CA SER A 213 21.34 -17.49 0.59
C SER A 213 20.17 -16.91 -0.20
N THR A 214 19.00 -17.50 -0.02
CA THR A 214 17.77 -17.05 -0.67
C THR A 214 16.66 -17.10 0.36
N LYS A 215 15.90 -16.01 0.44
CA LYS A 215 14.71 -15.89 1.28
C LYS A 215 13.50 -15.65 0.39
N PHE A 216 12.36 -16.19 0.81
CA PHE A 216 11.07 -15.97 0.15
C PHE A 216 10.12 -15.34 1.16
N GLU A 217 9.44 -14.27 0.75
CA GLU A 217 8.55 -13.52 1.62
C GLU A 217 7.24 -13.21 0.90
N ILE A 218 6.15 -13.27 1.65
CA ILE A 218 4.81 -12.95 1.16
C ILE A 218 4.40 -11.62 1.75
N TRP A 219 4.03 -10.68 0.89
CA TRP A 219 3.60 -9.34 1.28
C TRP A 219 2.23 -9.02 0.71
N ASN A 220 1.44 -8.22 1.42
CA ASN A 220 0.20 -7.62 0.91
C ASN A 220 0.42 -6.17 0.41
N ALA A 221 1.55 -5.55 0.75
CA ALA A 221 1.94 -4.22 0.30
C ALA A 221 3.48 -4.10 0.19
N ILE A 222 3.95 -3.28 -0.75
CA ILE A 222 5.33 -2.79 -0.77
C ILE A 222 5.43 -1.63 0.21
N ILE A 223 6.38 -1.67 1.11
CA ILE A 223 6.64 -0.62 2.09
C ILE A 223 7.92 0.10 1.68
N ALA A 224 7.81 1.40 1.38
CA ALA A 224 8.94 2.18 0.88
C ALA A 224 8.94 3.60 1.47
N CYS A 225 10.15 4.09 1.79
CA CYS A 225 10.33 5.49 2.13
C CYS A 225 10.23 6.33 0.85
N ALA A 226 9.31 7.28 0.82
CA ALA A 226 9.06 8.09 -0.36
C ALA A 226 9.37 9.57 -0.08
N LYS A 227 10.21 10.16 -0.92
CA LYS A 227 10.34 11.62 -1.05
C LYS A 227 9.59 12.17 -2.27
N THR A 228 8.82 11.33 -2.95
CA THR A 228 8.11 11.68 -4.17
C THR A 228 6.79 10.94 -4.32
N PHE A 229 5.86 11.49 -5.12
CA PHE A 229 4.68 10.79 -5.63
C PHE A 229 4.94 10.15 -7.02
N ASP A 230 6.20 10.07 -7.48
CA ASP A 230 6.55 9.21 -8.60
C ASP A 230 6.68 7.76 -8.12
N TYR A 231 5.61 6.98 -8.28
CA TYR A 231 5.59 5.59 -7.87
C TYR A 231 6.51 4.69 -8.69
N GLN A 232 6.88 5.05 -9.92
CA GLN A 232 7.90 4.29 -10.64
C GLN A 232 9.24 4.46 -9.95
N MET A 233 9.60 5.69 -9.57
CA MET A 233 10.84 5.94 -8.80
C MET A 233 10.85 5.22 -7.45
N ILE A 234 9.72 5.21 -6.73
CA ILE A 234 9.60 4.48 -5.45
C ILE A 234 9.87 2.98 -5.66
N ILE A 235 9.27 2.38 -6.68
CA ILE A 235 9.40 0.94 -6.96
C ILE A 235 10.81 0.60 -7.47
N ASP A 236 11.36 1.41 -8.37
CA ASP A 236 12.72 1.24 -8.87
C ASP A 236 13.74 1.30 -7.73
N GLN A 237 13.52 2.21 -6.77
CA GLN A 237 14.35 2.32 -5.58
C GLN A 237 14.19 1.13 -4.65
N TYR A 238 12.97 0.60 -4.48
CA TYR A 238 12.71 -0.59 -3.65
C TYR A 238 13.44 -1.84 -4.16
N PHE A 239 13.50 -2.03 -5.49
CA PHE A 239 14.21 -3.17 -6.10
C PHE A 239 15.68 -2.87 -6.46
N LYS A 240 16.20 -1.70 -6.06
CA LYS A 240 17.60 -1.37 -6.27
C LYS A 240 18.48 -2.30 -5.43
N LYS A 241 19.54 -2.81 -6.03
CA LYS A 241 20.54 -3.61 -5.30
C LYS A 241 21.14 -2.80 -4.15
N GLU A 242 21.22 -3.43 -2.99
CA GLU A 242 21.81 -2.86 -1.79
C GLU A 242 23.12 -3.56 -1.44
N TYR A 243 24.02 -2.81 -0.83
CA TYR A 243 25.32 -3.30 -0.37
C TYR A 243 25.46 -2.97 1.10
N ILE A 244 25.57 -3.99 1.94
CA ILE A 244 25.75 -3.86 3.39
C ILE A 244 27.13 -4.39 3.76
N THR A 245 27.77 -3.76 4.73
CA THR A 245 29.01 -4.24 5.34
C THR A 245 28.70 -4.69 6.76
N GLU A 246 28.89 -5.96 7.06
CA GLU A 246 28.64 -6.54 8.39
C GLU A 246 29.87 -7.24 8.95
N GLU A 247 29.95 -7.42 10.27
CA GLU A 247 30.98 -8.27 10.89
C GLU A 247 30.74 -9.75 10.54
N SER A 248 31.80 -10.47 10.18
CA SER A 248 31.73 -11.90 9.90
C SER A 248 31.35 -12.69 11.14
N ALA A 249 30.38 -13.58 10.98
CA ALA A 249 29.97 -14.49 12.05
C ALA A 249 31.11 -15.43 12.50
N GLU A 250 32.09 -15.71 11.63
CA GLU A 250 33.24 -16.56 11.93
C GLU A 250 34.36 -15.79 12.63
N ASN A 251 34.45 -14.48 12.39
CA ASN A 251 35.46 -13.61 12.95
C ASN A 251 34.94 -12.17 13.05
N LYS A 252 34.62 -11.71 14.27
CA LYS A 252 34.10 -10.35 14.52
C LYS A 252 35.02 -9.23 14.03
N ASN A 253 36.30 -9.52 13.80
CA ASN A 253 37.27 -8.53 13.29
C ASN A 253 37.35 -8.49 11.75
N VAL A 254 36.56 -9.29 11.05
CA VAL A 254 36.51 -9.32 9.58
C VAL A 254 35.19 -8.74 9.12
N LEU A 255 35.22 -7.71 8.29
CA LEU A 255 34.04 -7.17 7.64
C LEU A 255 33.75 -7.93 6.35
N VAL A 256 32.49 -8.29 6.13
CA VAL A 256 32.00 -8.93 4.91
C VAL A 256 31.05 -7.98 4.18
N ASN A 257 31.24 -7.88 2.87
CA ASN A 257 30.31 -7.19 1.99
C ASN A 257 29.22 -8.17 1.56
N ILE A 258 27.98 -7.75 1.74
CA ILE A 258 26.77 -8.50 1.38
C ILE A 258 26.04 -7.69 0.31
N GLU A 259 25.89 -8.25 -0.88
CA GLU A 259 24.99 -7.72 -1.91
C GLU A 259 23.60 -8.34 -1.72
N ILE A 260 22.59 -7.48 -1.67
CA ILE A 260 21.18 -7.86 -1.53
C ILE A 260 20.44 -7.51 -2.81
N GLU A 261 19.77 -8.49 -3.40
CA GLU A 261 18.96 -8.34 -4.60
C GLU A 261 17.57 -8.93 -4.36
N ALA A 262 16.56 -8.06 -4.30
CA ALA A 262 15.16 -8.45 -4.20
C ALA A 262 14.52 -8.49 -5.60
N LYS A 263 13.60 -9.45 -5.81
CA LYS A 263 12.77 -9.51 -7.01
C LYS A 263 11.41 -10.11 -6.72
N MET A 264 10.40 -9.64 -7.45
CA MET A 264 9.05 -10.20 -7.34
C MET A 264 8.93 -11.42 -8.25
N ILE A 265 8.60 -12.59 -7.68
CA ILE A 265 8.40 -13.83 -8.46
C ILE A 265 6.92 -14.17 -8.67
N ARG A 266 6.04 -13.59 -7.85
CA ARG A 266 4.59 -13.63 -8.06
C ARG A 266 4.02 -12.22 -7.90
N PHE A 267 3.41 -11.74 -8.97
CA PHE A 267 2.82 -10.41 -9.07
C PHE A 267 1.35 -10.42 -8.63
N PRO A 268 0.90 -9.48 -7.78
CA PRO A 268 -0.48 -9.39 -7.37
C PRO A 268 -1.35 -8.74 -8.45
N ASN A 269 -2.64 -9.04 -8.47
CA ASN A 269 -3.58 -8.34 -9.35
C ASN A 269 -3.84 -6.91 -8.86
N VAL A 270 -3.77 -6.72 -7.55
CA VAL A 270 -3.77 -5.40 -6.90
C VAL A 270 -2.46 -5.22 -6.17
N LEU A 271 -1.65 -4.28 -6.66
CA LEU A 271 -0.44 -3.88 -5.97
C LEU A 271 -0.77 -2.74 -5.00
N VAL A 272 -0.40 -2.92 -3.74
CA VAL A 272 -0.51 -1.87 -2.72
C VAL A 272 0.88 -1.33 -2.41
N VAL A 273 1.02 -0.01 -2.40
CA VAL A 273 2.27 0.66 -2.05
C VAL A 273 2.01 1.56 -0.85
N HIS A 274 2.64 1.24 0.27
CA HIS A 274 2.70 2.08 1.45
C HIS A 274 3.95 2.97 1.37
N SER A 275 3.72 4.24 1.05
CA SER A 275 4.73 5.28 0.96
C SER A 275 4.73 6.10 2.25
N PHE A 276 5.63 5.78 3.19
CA PHE A 276 5.80 6.60 4.38
C PHE A 276 6.76 7.76 4.07
N CYS A 277 6.29 8.99 4.33
CA CYS A 277 7.04 10.21 4.07
C CYS A 277 6.98 11.14 5.28
N TYR A 278 8.12 11.28 5.96
CA TYR A 278 8.31 12.25 7.04
C TYR A 278 9.00 13.54 6.59
N SER A 279 9.45 13.61 5.33
CA SER A 279 10.17 14.77 4.80
C SER A 279 9.22 15.90 4.41
N GLU A 280 9.60 17.15 4.70
CA GLU A 280 8.87 18.33 4.20
C GLU A 280 9.04 18.50 2.68
N ASP A 281 10.16 18.04 2.12
CA ASP A 281 10.56 18.17 0.71
C ASP A 281 9.95 17.09 -0.18
N PHE A 282 8.62 16.94 -0.13
CA PHE A 282 7.93 15.93 -0.92
C PHE A 282 7.68 16.40 -2.37
N PHE A 283 8.27 15.70 -3.33
CA PHE A 283 8.17 16.01 -4.76
C PHE A 283 6.89 15.45 -5.40
N PHE A 284 6.09 16.32 -6.01
CA PHE A 284 4.95 15.92 -6.83
C PHE A 284 5.37 15.90 -8.31
N PRO A 285 5.18 14.78 -9.04
CA PRO A 285 5.47 14.73 -10.47
C PRO A 285 4.47 15.61 -11.24
N ALA A 286 4.73 15.81 -12.53
CA ALA A 286 3.83 16.56 -13.42
C ALA A 286 2.54 15.78 -13.76
N ASP A 287 2.58 14.45 -13.68
CA ASP A 287 1.45 13.58 -14.01
C ASP A 287 1.47 12.28 -13.19
N ILE A 288 0.32 11.63 -13.06
CA ILE A 288 0.16 10.32 -12.44
C ILE A 288 0.26 9.25 -13.51
N LYS A 289 1.43 8.63 -13.62
CA LYS A 289 1.72 7.60 -14.62
C LYS A 289 1.37 6.21 -14.14
N ASP A 290 1.06 5.34 -15.09
CA ASP A 290 1.08 3.90 -14.86
C ASP A 290 2.52 3.47 -14.57
N ILE A 291 2.66 2.45 -13.73
CA ILE A 291 3.97 1.90 -13.35
C ILE A 291 4.19 0.55 -14.03
N LYS A 292 5.46 0.18 -14.16
CA LYS A 292 5.91 -1.08 -14.72
C LYS A 292 6.86 -1.77 -13.76
N ILE A 293 6.59 -3.04 -13.48
CA ILE A 293 7.46 -3.90 -12.68
C ILE A 293 7.76 -5.13 -13.52
N GLU A 294 9.01 -5.28 -13.96
CA GLU A 294 9.40 -6.30 -14.93
C GLU A 294 8.51 -6.30 -16.19
N ASN A 295 7.72 -7.35 -16.41
CA ASN A 295 6.83 -7.49 -17.56
C ASN A 295 5.38 -7.07 -17.26
N GLU A 296 5.10 -6.64 -16.03
CA GLU A 296 3.76 -6.30 -15.57
C GLU A 296 3.55 -4.79 -15.54
N LYS A 297 2.35 -4.36 -15.93
CA LYS A 297 1.95 -2.94 -15.90
C LYS A 297 0.79 -2.76 -14.94
N TYR A 298 0.79 -1.64 -14.25
CA TYR A 298 -0.17 -1.31 -13.21
C TYR A 298 -0.65 0.13 -13.35
N SER A 299 -1.95 0.34 -13.20
CA SER A 299 -2.58 1.65 -13.24
C SER A 299 -2.99 2.05 -11.83
N LEU A 300 -2.64 3.27 -11.40
CA LEU A 300 -3.10 3.80 -10.11
C LEU A 300 -4.63 3.95 -10.14
N VAL A 301 -5.32 3.32 -9.20
CA VAL A 301 -6.77 3.37 -9.06
C VAL A 301 -7.17 4.35 -7.98
N SER A 302 -6.50 4.29 -6.83
CA SER A 302 -6.81 5.16 -5.69
C SER A 302 -5.61 5.30 -4.77
N ALA A 303 -5.58 6.37 -3.98
CA ALA A 303 -4.63 6.51 -2.89
C ALA A 303 -5.25 7.24 -1.69
N GLY A 304 -5.01 6.69 -0.50
CA GLY A 304 -5.23 7.39 0.75
C GLY A 304 -4.10 8.40 0.96
N CYS A 305 -4.45 9.67 1.12
CA CYS A 305 -3.50 10.76 1.28
C CYS A 305 -3.65 11.39 2.66
N HIS A 306 -2.53 11.65 3.33
CA HIS A 306 -2.48 12.22 4.67
C HIS A 306 -1.96 13.66 4.63
N ALA A 307 -2.63 14.58 5.34
CA ALA A 307 -2.09 15.89 5.68
C ALA A 307 -2.00 16.01 7.20
N GLY A 308 -0.83 16.37 7.71
CA GLY A 308 -0.56 16.47 9.15
C GLY A 308 0.82 15.94 9.51
N ASN A 309 0.96 15.49 10.75
CA ASN A 309 2.17 14.91 11.33
C ASN A 309 1.89 13.49 11.86
N THR A 310 2.85 12.89 12.56
CA THR A 310 2.74 11.52 13.08
C THR A 310 1.70 11.34 14.19
N GLU A 311 1.27 12.43 14.84
CA GLU A 311 0.34 12.39 15.98
C GLU A 311 -1.09 12.82 15.60
N SER A 312 -1.21 13.60 14.53
CA SER A 312 -2.47 14.21 14.13
C SER A 312 -2.48 14.54 12.65
N GLY A 313 -3.65 14.44 12.04
CA GLY A 313 -3.83 14.84 10.68
C GLY A 313 -5.19 14.45 10.17
N HIS A 314 -5.34 14.49 8.86
CA HIS A 314 -6.56 14.18 8.17
C HIS A 314 -6.26 13.34 6.93
N TYR A 315 -7.07 12.31 6.72
CA TYR A 315 -6.99 11.49 5.53
C TYR A 315 -8.07 11.88 4.53
N ILE A 316 -7.68 11.93 3.26
CA ILE A 316 -8.59 12.00 2.12
C ILE A 316 -8.26 10.85 1.16
N THR A 317 -9.17 10.56 0.24
CA THR A 317 -8.90 9.64 -0.87
C THR A 317 -8.88 10.38 -2.18
N ILE A 318 -7.87 10.09 -3.00
CA ILE A 318 -7.95 10.35 -4.44
C ILE A 318 -8.35 9.05 -5.14
N ARG A 319 -9.21 9.15 -6.15
CA ARG A 319 -9.68 8.00 -6.92
C ARG A 319 -9.75 8.35 -8.39
N ARG A 320 -9.16 7.52 -9.25
CA ARG A 320 -9.30 7.60 -10.70
C ARG A 320 -10.75 7.26 -11.07
N VAL A 321 -11.38 8.15 -11.82
CA VAL A 321 -12.72 7.95 -12.39
C VAL A 321 -12.53 7.46 -13.83
N GLU A 322 -13.27 7.99 -14.79
CA GLU A 322 -13.15 7.65 -16.19
C GLU A 322 -12.24 8.65 -16.91
N GLY A 323 -11.42 8.16 -17.84
CA GLY A 323 -10.45 8.98 -18.56
C GLY A 323 -9.40 9.63 -17.64
N ASN A 324 -9.19 10.94 -17.81
CA ASN A 324 -8.20 11.74 -17.05
C ASN A 324 -8.82 12.49 -15.86
N GLU A 325 -9.91 11.96 -15.30
CA GLU A 325 -10.61 12.57 -14.16
C GLU A 325 -10.33 11.82 -12.86
N TRP A 326 -10.22 12.60 -11.79
CA TRP A 326 -9.99 12.13 -10.44
C TRP A 326 -11.00 12.74 -9.50
N ALA A 327 -11.54 11.91 -8.61
CA ALA A 327 -12.33 12.36 -7.47
C ALA A 327 -11.41 12.54 -6.25
N ILE A 328 -11.57 13.66 -5.57
CA ILE A 328 -11.08 13.87 -4.21
C ILE A 328 -12.25 13.68 -3.26
N ILE A 329 -12.15 12.63 -2.45
CA ILE A 329 -13.17 12.21 -1.50
C ILE A 329 -12.66 12.56 -0.11
N ASN A 330 -13.31 13.54 0.50
CA ASN A 330 -13.05 14.02 1.85
C ASN A 330 -14.28 13.73 2.71
N ASP A 331 -14.30 12.54 3.30
CA ASP A 331 -15.44 12.01 4.06
C ASP A 331 -16.75 12.03 3.24
N ASN A 332 -17.65 12.97 3.54
CA ASN A 332 -18.94 13.10 2.87
C ASN A 332 -18.92 14.13 1.73
N SER A 333 -17.77 14.76 1.48
CA SER A 333 -17.57 15.73 0.40
C SER A 333 -16.80 15.07 -0.75
N ILE A 334 -17.27 15.29 -1.99
CA ILE A 334 -16.63 14.78 -3.20
C ILE A 334 -16.43 15.96 -4.14
N SER A 335 -15.22 16.10 -4.66
CA SER A 335 -14.86 17.08 -5.69
C SER A 335 -14.12 16.39 -6.83
N TYR A 336 -14.18 16.93 -8.04
CA TYR A 336 -13.64 16.28 -9.24
C TYR A 336 -12.66 17.21 -9.95
N TYR A 337 -11.54 16.64 -10.39
CA TYR A 337 -10.44 17.37 -11.01
C TYR A 337 -9.85 16.58 -12.17
N LYS A 338 -9.23 17.27 -13.13
CA LYS A 338 -8.29 16.63 -14.06
C LYS A 338 -7.00 16.26 -13.31
N THR A 339 -6.22 15.30 -13.83
CA THR A 339 -5.00 14.80 -13.18
C THR A 339 -4.05 15.90 -12.69
N ARG A 340 -3.72 16.88 -13.54
CA ARG A 340 -2.83 18.01 -13.16
C ARG A 340 -3.40 18.83 -11.99
N ASN A 341 -4.70 19.06 -11.97
CA ASN A 341 -5.37 19.82 -10.92
C ASN A 341 -5.43 19.04 -9.61
N VAL A 342 -5.52 17.71 -9.65
CA VAL A 342 -5.44 16.87 -8.45
C VAL A 342 -4.06 16.98 -7.80
N LEU A 343 -2.97 16.95 -8.59
CA LEU A 343 -1.61 17.07 -8.06
C LEU A 343 -1.36 18.45 -7.46
N ASN A 344 -1.86 19.51 -8.10
CA ASN A 344 -1.80 20.87 -7.56
C ASN A 344 -2.60 21.00 -6.26
N PHE A 345 -3.79 20.38 -6.17
CA PHE A 345 -4.57 20.34 -4.94
C PHE A 345 -3.78 19.67 -3.81
N LEU A 346 -3.24 18.49 -4.04
CA LEU A 346 -2.49 17.73 -3.03
C LEU A 346 -1.27 18.52 -2.54
N ARG A 347 -0.52 19.13 -3.46
CA ARG A 347 0.63 19.98 -3.13
C ARG A 347 0.22 21.18 -2.27
N LYS A 348 -0.79 21.94 -2.71
CA LYS A 348 -1.29 23.14 -2.02
C LYS A 348 -1.76 22.84 -0.60
N HIS A 349 -2.44 21.71 -0.42
CA HIS A 349 -2.99 21.28 0.86
C HIS A 349 -2.09 20.33 1.64
N ARG A 350 -0.85 20.10 1.17
CA ARG A 350 0.15 19.23 1.79
C ARG A 350 -0.34 17.80 2.07
N PHE A 351 -1.23 17.29 1.22
CA PHE A 351 -1.65 15.89 1.27
C PHE A 351 -0.61 15.03 0.57
N LYS A 352 0.01 14.13 1.32
CA LYS A 352 0.99 13.17 0.81
C LYS A 352 0.30 11.81 0.63
N PRO A 353 0.39 11.17 -0.54
CA PRO A 353 -0.07 9.80 -0.69
C PRO A 353 0.66 8.88 0.29
N THR A 354 -0.11 8.15 1.09
CA THR A 354 0.40 7.24 2.10
C THR A 354 0.18 5.80 1.68
N LEU A 355 -1.01 5.47 1.16
CA LEU A 355 -1.35 4.10 0.77
C LEU A 355 -2.02 4.12 -0.61
N ALA A 356 -1.30 3.69 -1.64
CA ALA A 356 -1.77 3.64 -3.01
C ALA A 356 -2.14 2.23 -3.45
N PHE A 357 -3.18 2.14 -4.25
CA PHE A 357 -3.73 0.91 -4.79
C PHE A 357 -3.69 0.96 -6.32
N PHE A 358 -3.03 -0.02 -6.90
CA PHE A 358 -2.91 -0.16 -8.34
C PHE A 358 -3.59 -1.45 -8.80
N GLU A 359 -4.27 -1.40 -9.95
CA GLU A 359 -4.76 -2.60 -10.62
C GLU A 359 -3.85 -2.97 -11.79
N LYS A 360 -3.59 -4.27 -11.92
CA LYS A 360 -2.82 -4.84 -13.02
C LYS A 360 -3.56 -4.63 -14.35
N ILE A 361 -2.87 -4.08 -15.34
CA ILE A 361 -3.41 -3.89 -16.70
C ILE A 361 -3.33 -5.23 -17.43
N LYS A 362 -4.49 -5.81 -17.74
CA LYS A 362 -4.57 -7.03 -18.55
C LYS A 362 -4.30 -6.66 -20.01
N VAL A 363 -3.20 -7.18 -20.55
CA VAL A 363 -2.79 -7.01 -21.95
C VAL A 363 -3.59 -7.94 -22.86
#